data_AF-A0A447TFA4-F1
#
_entry.id   AF-A0A447TFA4-F1
#
_cell.length_a   1.000
_cell.length_b   1.000
_cell.length_c   1.000
_cell.angle_alpha   90.00
_cell.angle_beta   90.00
_cell.angle_gamma   90.00
#
_symmetry.space_group_name_H-M   'P 1'
#
loop_
_entity.id
_entity.type
_entity.pdbx_description
1 polymer ?
#
loop_
_entity_poly.entity_id
_entity_poly.type
_entity_poly.pdbx_seq_one_letter_code
_entity_poly.pdbx_strand_id
1 'polypeptide(L)'
;MMETALASLAAALASDSGEAVRSLDVLPAAERLQLLETFNDTAADYPRGELIHRLFEAQAAARPEAEALRHGEAGLSYGELNRRANQLAHRLIGLGWSRATGWHWTCPEEPIC
;
A
#
# COMPACT_ATOMS: atom_id res chain seq x y z
N MET A 1 -29.51 -13.55 -11.69
CA MET A 1 -29.29 -13.34 -10.25
C MET A 1 -30.02 -14.36 -9.40
N MET A 2 -31.33 -14.21 -9.16
CA MET A 2 -32.09 -15.12 -8.29
C MET A 2 -32.21 -16.56 -8.83
N GLU A 3 -32.14 -16.72 -10.15
CA GLU A 3 -32.23 -18.01 -10.84
C GLU A 3 -31.10 -18.98 -10.46
N THR A 4 -29.85 -18.51 -10.35
CA THR A 4 -28.71 -19.34 -9.96
C THR A 4 -28.85 -19.85 -8.52
N ALA A 5 -29.28 -18.99 -7.60
CA ALA A 5 -29.52 -19.37 -6.21
C ALA A 5 -30.64 -20.42 -6.08
N LEU A 6 -31.74 -20.24 -6.82
CA LEU A 6 -32.86 -21.18 -6.85
C LEU A 6 -32.46 -22.52 -7.48
N ALA A 7 -31.68 -22.50 -8.56
CA ALA A 7 -31.18 -23.71 -9.21
C ALA A 7 -30.22 -24.50 -8.31
N SER A 8 -29.26 -23.83 -7.66
CA SER A 8 -28.35 -24.46 -6.69
C SER A 8 -29.10 -25.08 -5.51
N LEU A 9 -30.12 -24.40 -4.98
CA LEU A 9 -30.96 -24.91 -3.90
C LEU A 9 -31.79 -26.13 -4.34
N ALA A 10 -32.41 -26.08 -5.53
CA ALA A 10 -33.18 -27.19 -6.07
C ALA A 10 -32.31 -28.43 -6.33
N ALA A 11 -31.08 -28.25 -6.84
CA ALA A 11 -30.13 -29.33 -7.06
C ALA A 11 -29.66 -29.98 -5.74
N ALA A 12 -29.39 -29.18 -4.71
CA ALA A 12 -28.99 -29.68 -3.40
C ALA A 12 -30.09 -30.51 -2.72
N LEU A 13 -31.36 -30.05 -2.83
CA LEU A 13 -32.53 -30.79 -2.33
C LEU A 13 -32.81 -32.06 -3.13
N ALA A 14 -32.66 -32.03 -4.46
CA ALA A 14 -32.89 -33.19 -5.33
C ALA A 14 -31.85 -34.30 -5.17
N SER A 15 -30.64 -33.95 -4.70
CA SER A 15 -29.54 -34.91 -4.49
C SER A 15 -29.46 -35.48 -3.07
N ASP A 16 -30.31 -35.03 -2.14
CA ASP A 16 -30.29 -35.38 -0.70
C ASP A 16 -28.88 -35.32 -0.10
N SER A 17 -28.09 -34.35 -0.56
CA SER A 17 -26.64 -34.28 -0.33
C SER A 17 -26.25 -33.92 1.11
N GLY A 18 -27.22 -33.52 1.96
CA GLY A 18 -26.97 -33.03 3.32
C GLY A 18 -26.13 -31.75 3.38
N GLU A 19 -25.93 -31.08 2.24
CA GLU A 19 -25.07 -29.92 2.12
C GLU A 19 -25.64 -28.71 2.88
N ALA A 20 -24.78 -27.96 3.56
CA ALA A 20 -25.20 -26.79 4.31
C ALA A 20 -25.54 -25.64 3.35
N VAL A 21 -26.71 -25.00 3.52
CA VAL A 21 -27.18 -23.88 2.65
C VAL A 21 -26.13 -22.78 2.42
N ARG A 22 -25.23 -22.57 3.38
CA ARG A 22 -24.15 -21.56 3.30
C ARG A 22 -23.04 -21.87 2.28
N SER A 23 -22.93 -23.10 1.77
CA SER A 23 -21.94 -23.47 0.75
C SER A 23 -22.48 -23.39 -0.68
N LEU A 24 -23.79 -23.15 -0.85
CA LEU A 24 -24.40 -23.03 -2.17
C LEU A 24 -23.96 -21.75 -2.88
N ASP A 25 -23.58 -21.88 -4.15
CA ASP A 25 -23.29 -20.73 -4.99
C ASP A 25 -24.59 -19.99 -5.35
N VAL A 26 -24.66 -18.74 -4.91
CA VAL A 26 -25.80 -17.83 -5.13
C VAL A 26 -25.57 -16.93 -6.36
N LEU A 27 -24.31 -16.82 -6.80
CA LEU A 27 -23.90 -15.97 -7.91
C LEU A 27 -23.60 -16.81 -9.15
N PRO A 28 -23.97 -16.34 -10.36
CA PRO A 28 -23.47 -16.90 -11.61
C PRO A 28 -21.95 -16.90 -11.64
N ALA A 29 -21.35 -17.94 -12.22
CA ALA A 29 -19.89 -18.08 -12.32
C ALA A 29 -19.20 -16.86 -12.96
N ALA A 30 -19.81 -16.27 -13.99
CA ALA A 30 -19.27 -15.10 -14.68
C ALA A 30 -19.21 -13.85 -13.77
N GLU A 31 -20.21 -13.66 -12.92
CA GLU A 31 -20.24 -12.53 -11.99
C GLU A 31 -19.31 -12.75 -10.79
N ARG A 32 -19.24 -14.00 -10.30
CA ARG A 32 -18.25 -14.39 -9.30
C ARG A 32 -16.83 -14.11 -9.80
N LEU A 33 -16.53 -14.49 -11.04
CA LEU A 33 -15.25 -14.21 -11.69
C LEU A 33 -14.96 -12.70 -11.75
N GLN A 34 -15.95 -11.92 -12.15
CA GLN A 34 -15.81 -10.47 -12.24
C GLN A 34 -15.50 -9.83 -10.88
N LEU A 35 -16.21 -10.22 -9.82
CA LEU A 35 -16.07 -9.66 -8.48
C LEU A 35 -14.81 -10.12 -7.75
N LEU A 36 -14.43 -11.39 -7.91
CA LEU A 36 -13.33 -11.98 -7.16
C LEU A 36 -11.99 -11.90 -7.88
N GLU A 37 -11.98 -11.95 -9.21
CA GLU A 37 -10.75 -11.94 -9.99
C GLU A 37 -10.62 -10.63 -10.75
N THR A 38 -11.54 -10.31 -11.66
CA THR A 38 -11.37 -9.16 -12.57
C THR A 38 -11.25 -7.82 -11.85
N PHE A 39 -12.04 -7.57 -10.81
CA PHE A 39 -11.93 -6.34 -10.02
C PHE A 39 -10.76 -6.35 -9.04
N ASN A 40 -10.26 -7.51 -8.64
CA ASN A 40 -9.14 -7.63 -7.70
C ASN A 40 -7.79 -7.81 -8.39
N ASP A 41 -7.74 -7.83 -9.72
CA ASP A 41 -6.51 -7.84 -10.53
C ASP A 41 -5.80 -6.48 -10.44
N THR A 42 -5.28 -6.23 -9.24
CA THR A 42 -4.57 -5.02 -8.82
C THR A 42 -3.07 -5.28 -8.70
N ALA A 43 -2.61 -6.43 -9.21
CA ALA A 43 -1.22 -6.82 -9.23
C ALA A 43 -0.44 -5.87 -10.15
N ALA A 44 0.23 -4.91 -9.55
CA ALA A 44 1.18 -4.04 -10.23
C ALA A 44 2.57 -4.26 -9.63
N ASP A 45 3.59 -4.28 -10.48
CA ASP A 45 4.97 -4.26 -10.03
C ASP A 45 5.31 -2.88 -9.48
N TYR A 46 5.80 -2.85 -8.25
CA TYR A 46 6.32 -1.65 -7.60
C TYR A 46 7.56 -2.01 -6.79
N PRO A 47 8.48 -1.05 -6.52
CA PRO A 47 9.72 -1.33 -5.81
C PRO A 47 9.45 -1.63 -4.33
N ARG A 48 9.22 -2.89 -3.98
CA ARG A 48 8.89 -3.33 -2.60
C ARG A 48 10.05 -3.21 -1.61
N GLY A 49 11.29 -3.13 -2.11
CA GLY A 49 12.50 -3.03 -1.31
C GLY A 49 12.99 -1.60 -1.10
N GLU A 50 12.42 -0.62 -1.79
CA GLU A 50 12.88 0.77 -1.69
C GLU A 50 12.09 1.53 -0.64
N LEU A 51 12.84 2.25 0.19
CA LEU A 51 12.25 3.10 1.22
C LEU A 51 11.79 4.41 0.57
N ILE A 52 10.61 4.91 0.96
CA ILE A 52 10.03 6.13 0.39
C ILE A 52 10.99 7.32 0.48
N HIS A 53 11.77 7.44 1.56
CA HIS A 53 12.74 8.52 1.71
C HIS A 53 13.87 8.44 0.66
N ARG A 54 14.26 7.24 0.20
CA ARG A 54 15.26 7.08 -0.86
C ARG A 54 14.73 7.53 -2.22
N LEU A 55 13.45 7.25 -2.52
CA LEU A 55 12.79 7.78 -3.71
C LEU A 55 12.72 9.32 -3.66
N PHE A 56 12.45 9.88 -2.48
CA PHE A 56 12.43 11.33 -2.28
C PHE A 56 13.82 11.97 -2.42
N GLU A 57 14.85 11.36 -1.84
CA GLU A 57 16.25 11.80 -1.97
C GLU A 57 16.71 11.79 -3.43
N ALA A 58 16.37 10.75 -4.19
CA ALA A 58 16.67 10.67 -5.61
C ALA A 58 16.01 11.83 -6.39
N GLN A 59 14.74 12.13 -6.08
CA GLN A 59 14.04 13.26 -6.67
C GLN A 59 14.67 14.61 -6.27
N ALA A 60 15.10 14.75 -5.02
CA ALA A 60 15.76 15.96 -4.52
C ALA A 60 17.15 16.17 -5.12
N ALA A 61 17.89 15.10 -5.42
CA ALA A 61 19.15 15.16 -6.14
C ALA A 61 18.93 15.51 -7.63
N ALA A 62 17.90 14.94 -8.26
CA ALA A 62 17.60 15.17 -9.67
C ALA A 62 17.06 16.58 -9.94
N ARG A 63 16.24 17.12 -9.04
CA ARG A 63 15.57 18.43 -9.22
C ARG A 63 15.59 19.24 -7.92
N PRO A 64 16.77 19.69 -7.45
CA PRO A 64 16.90 20.34 -6.15
C PRO A 64 16.13 21.65 -6.04
N GLU A 65 16.03 22.42 -7.14
CA GLU A 65 15.36 23.71 -7.19
C GLU A 65 13.85 23.60 -7.50
N ALA A 66 13.33 22.41 -7.78
CA ALA A 66 11.91 22.23 -8.01
C ALA A 66 11.14 22.40 -6.69
N GLU A 67 9.97 23.05 -6.76
CA GLU A 67 9.09 23.21 -5.61
C GLU A 67 8.53 21.86 -5.14
N ALA A 68 8.74 21.53 -3.87
CA ALA A 68 8.28 20.30 -3.23
C ALA A 68 7.08 20.52 -2.30
N LEU A 69 7.05 21.67 -1.64
CA LEU A 69 6.05 21.98 -0.62
C LEU A 69 5.73 23.47 -0.67
N ARG A 70 4.43 23.80 -0.71
CA ARG A 70 3.94 25.18 -0.57
C ARG A 70 2.97 25.26 0.60
N HIS A 71 3.17 26.25 1.46
CA HIS A 71 2.27 26.59 2.55
C HIS A 71 2.05 28.10 2.57
N GLY A 72 0.90 28.54 2.05
CA GLY A 72 0.64 29.95 1.77
C GLY A 72 1.67 30.51 0.79
N GLU A 73 2.27 31.66 1.13
CA GLU A 73 3.31 32.30 0.34
C GLU A 73 4.69 31.62 0.48
N ALA A 74 4.89 30.78 1.51
CA ALA A 74 6.15 30.09 1.72
C ALA A 74 6.21 28.82 0.86
N GLY A 75 7.22 28.75 -0.01
CA GLY A 75 7.59 27.54 -0.76
C GLY A 75 8.90 26.96 -0.24
N LEU A 76 9.05 25.64 -0.36
CA LEU A 76 10.32 24.94 -0.17
C LEU A 76 10.62 24.10 -1.39
N SER A 77 11.87 24.17 -1.85
CA SER A 77 12.36 23.28 -2.89
C SER A 77 12.61 21.87 -2.37
N TYR A 78 12.70 20.88 -3.26
CA TYR A 78 13.06 19.51 -2.87
C TYR A 78 14.41 19.47 -2.14
N GLY A 79 15.40 20.25 -2.60
CA GLY A 79 16.71 20.31 -1.95
C GLY A 79 16.68 20.94 -0.56
N GLU A 80 15.85 21.97 -0.35
CA GLU A 80 15.66 22.59 0.97
C GLU A 80 14.93 21.66 1.93
N LEU A 81 13.86 21.01 1.46
CA LEU A 81 13.07 20.10 2.27
C LEU A 81 13.91 18.89 2.70
N ASN A 82 14.68 18.31 1.78
CA ASN A 82 15.58 17.19 2.07
C ASN A 82 16.64 17.54 3.12
N ARG A 83 17.30 18.69 2.99
CA ARG A 83 18.30 19.15 3.98
C ARG A 83 17.70 19.32 5.38
N ARG A 84 16.50 19.90 5.48
CA ARG A 84 15.82 20.08 6.78
C ARG A 84 15.39 18.74 7.38
N ALA A 85 14.92 17.81 6.57
CA ALA A 85 14.56 16.46 7.01
C ALA A 85 15.77 15.71 7.60
N ASN A 86 16.92 15.79 6.93
CA ASN A 86 18.16 15.14 7.38
C ASN A 86 18.68 15.75 8.69
N GLN A 87 18.70 17.09 8.79
CA GLN A 87 19.04 17.76 10.06
C GLN A 87 18.14 17.31 11.23
N LEU A 88 16.85 17.10 10.98
CA LEU A 88 15.92 16.57 11.97
C LEU A 88 16.23 15.10 12.30
N ALA A 89 16.50 14.26 11.30
CA ALA A 89 16.85 12.86 11.48
C ALA A 89 18.10 12.70 12.37
N HIS A 90 19.18 13.44 12.08
CA HIS A 90 20.37 13.49 12.94
C HIS A 90 20.06 13.92 14.37
N ARG A 91 19.23 14.96 14.54
CA ARG A 91 18.86 15.42 15.88
C ARG A 91 18.11 14.33 16.66
N LEU A 92 17.18 13.63 16.01
CA LEU A 92 16.42 12.54 16.63
C LEU A 92 17.34 11.36 17.01
N ILE A 93 18.26 10.99 16.12
CA ILE A 93 19.28 9.96 16.40
C ILE A 93 20.12 10.38 17.62
N GLY A 94 20.58 11.63 17.67
CA GLY A 94 21.32 12.18 18.81
C GLY A 94 20.53 12.21 20.12
N LEU A 95 19.20 12.26 20.06
CA LEU A 95 18.30 12.15 21.22
C LEU A 95 18.02 10.69 21.63
N GLY A 96 18.65 9.70 20.99
CA GLY A 96 18.50 8.28 21.31
C GLY A 96 17.34 7.59 20.58
N TRP A 97 16.74 8.24 19.58
CA TRP A 97 15.71 7.65 18.73
C TRP A 97 16.40 6.76 17.69
N SER A 98 16.87 5.61 18.16
CA SER A 98 17.50 4.55 17.36
C SER A 98 16.68 3.26 17.47
N ARG A 99 16.98 2.24 16.65
CA ARG A 99 16.30 0.91 16.62
C ARG A 99 16.15 0.23 17.99
N ALA A 100 16.81 0.72 19.05
CA ALA A 100 16.77 0.20 20.40
C ALA A 100 15.51 0.54 21.23
N THR A 101 14.67 1.51 20.82
CA THR A 101 13.48 1.93 21.61
C THR A 101 12.16 1.24 21.20
N GLY A 102 12.21 0.14 20.45
CA GLY A 102 11.01 -0.57 19.99
C GLY A 102 10.25 0.12 18.85
N TRP A 103 10.73 1.29 18.41
CA TRP A 103 10.30 1.97 17.19
C TRP A 103 11.24 1.55 16.05
N HIS A 104 10.70 0.87 15.04
CA HIS A 104 11.46 0.43 13.87
C HIS A 104 11.69 1.60 12.92
N TRP A 105 12.72 2.40 13.18
CA TRP A 105 13.32 3.27 12.16
C TRP A 105 14.50 2.53 11.54
N THR A 106 14.29 1.89 10.39
CA THR A 106 15.36 1.31 9.58
C THR A 106 15.82 2.34 8.56
N CYS A 107 16.95 2.99 8.86
CA CYS A 107 17.75 3.70 7.87
C CYS A 107 18.95 2.79 7.52
N PRO A 108 19.00 2.18 6.33
CA PRO A 108 20.18 1.46 5.89
C PRO A 108 21.22 2.46 5.40
N GLU A 109 22.30 2.57 6.17
CA GLU A 109 23.64 3.11 5.89
C GLU A 109 23.80 4.04 4.66
N GLU A 110 23.72 5.36 4.94
CA GLU A 110 24.54 6.51 4.47
C GLU A 110 24.94 6.73 2.98
N PRO A 111 25.09 8.00 2.53
CA PRO A 111 25.88 9.05 3.21
C PRO A 111 25.09 10.21 3.81
N ILE A 112 23.75 10.15 3.87
CA ILE A 112 22.99 11.23 4.51
C ILE A 112 21.89 10.63 5.38
N CYS A 113 22.18 10.45 6.66
CA CYS A 113 21.20 10.86 7.67
C CYS A 113 21.30 12.37 7.84
#